data_AF-A0A3S3KXV7-F1
#
_entry.id   AF-A0A3S3KXV7-F1
#
_cell.length_a   1.000
_cell.length_b   1.000
_cell.length_c   1.000
_cell.angle_alpha   90.00
_cell.angle_beta   90.00
_cell.angle_gamma   90.00
#
_symmetry.space_group_name_H-M   'P 1'
#
loop_
_entity.id
_entity.type
_entity.pdbx_description
1 polymer ?
#
loop_
_entity_poly.entity_id
_entity_poly.type
_entity_poly.pdbx_seq_one_letter_code
_entity_poly.pdbx_strand_id
1 'polypeptide(L)' 'MTLDDLLQSYAAGAVDRAQLVDELVRWNYAPQARPADELDDLLVDPPGSFADVEHALRQGLIDDALFDEVADRIEAEATA' A
#
# COMPACT_ATOMS: atom_id res chain seq x y z
N MET A 1 -4.70 6.26 12.39
CA MET A 1 -3.58 6.48 11.46
C MET A 1 -4.00 5.88 10.14
N THR A 2 -3.93 6.63 9.05
CA THR A 2 -4.24 6.12 7.71
C THR A 2 -2.99 5.51 7.06
N LEU A 3 -3.17 4.79 5.95
CA LEU A 3 -2.06 4.20 5.19
C LEU A 3 -1.15 5.30 4.61
N ASP A 4 -1.76 6.36 4.09
CA ASP A 4 -1.04 7.54 3.59
C ASP A 4 -0.24 8.22 4.72
N ASP A 5 -0.84 8.45 5.90
CA ASP A 5 -0.11 9.05 7.04
C ASP A 5 1.14 8.23 7.41
N LEU A 6 1.05 6.90 7.35
CA LEU A 6 2.16 6.00 7.65
C LEU A 6 3.29 6.11 6.62
N LEU A 7 2.94 6.12 5.32
CA LEU A 7 3.90 6.27 4.22
C LEU A 7 4.61 7.63 4.26
N GLN A 8 3.86 8.70 4.53
CA GLN A 8 4.42 10.05 4.72
C GLN A 8 5.35 10.11 5.94
N SER A 9 4.99 9.42 7.03
CA SER A 9 5.81 9.36 8.24
C SER A 9 7.14 8.62 8.01
N TYR A 10 7.14 7.56 7.19
CA TYR A 10 8.36 6.90 6.75
C TYR A 10 9.24 7.82 5.90
N ALA A 11 8.65 8.50 4.90
CA ALA A 11 9.38 9.45 4.06
C ALA A 11 9.97 10.62 4.86
N ALA A 12 9.30 11.04 5.94
CA ALA A 12 9.79 12.05 6.88
C ALA A 12 10.86 11.51 7.86
N GLY A 13 11.17 10.20 7.84
CA GLY A 13 12.12 9.54 8.73
C GLY A 13 11.61 9.34 10.16
N ALA A 14 10.31 9.48 10.39
CA ALA A 14 9.68 9.29 11.71
C ALA A 14 9.37 7.81 11.99
N VAL A 15 9.24 6.99 10.94
CA VAL A 15 9.05 5.54 10.98
C VAL A 15 10.21 4.91 10.22
N ASP A 16 10.80 3.85 10.77
CA ASP A 16 11.86 3.11 10.09
C ASP A 16 11.31 2.05 9.12
N ARG A 17 12.19 1.51 8.29
CA ARG A 17 11.82 0.53 7.26
C ARG A 17 11.21 -0.74 7.84
N ALA A 18 11.73 -1.24 8.96
CA ALA A 18 11.26 -2.49 9.56
C ALA A 18 9.85 -2.30 10.12
N GLN A 19 9.60 -1.18 10.80
CA GLN A 19 8.29 -0.81 11.27
C GLN A 19 7.31 -0.60 10.12
N LEU A 20 7.71 0.11 9.04
CA LEU A 20 6.84 0.30 7.89
C LEU A 20 6.41 -1.03 7.27
N VAL A 21 7.37 -1.94 7.01
CA VAL A 21 7.08 -3.25 6.42
C VAL A 21 6.14 -4.07 7.31
N ASP A 22 6.39 -4.10 8.63
CA ASP A 22 5.54 -4.83 9.58
C ASP A 22 4.10 -4.30 9.60
N GLU A 23 3.91 -2.99 9.54
CA GLU A 23 2.59 -2.36 9.51
C GLU A 23 1.88 -2.60 8.16
N LEU A 24 2.61 -2.50 7.04
CA LEU A 24 2.06 -2.73 5.70
C LEU A 24 1.61 -4.19 5.51
N VAL A 25 2.41 -5.16 5.92
CA VAL A 25 2.06 -6.59 5.81
C VAL A 25 0.83 -6.93 6.64
N ARG A 26 0.67 -6.31 7.82
CA ARG A 26 -0.49 -6.51 8.70
C ARG A 26 -1.70 -5.66 8.32
N TRP A 27 -1.57 -4.79 7.31
CA TRP A 27 -2.63 -3.86 6.95
C TRP A 27 -3.80 -4.60 6.31
N ASN A 28 -5.01 -4.39 6.82
CA ASN A 28 -6.22 -4.92 6.20
C ASN A 28 -6.61 -4.05 5.01
N TYR A 29 -5.99 -4.29 3.86
CA TYR A 29 -6.19 -3.52 2.65
C TYR A 29 -7.66 -3.50 2.21
N ALA A 30 -8.15 -2.32 1.85
CA ALA A 30 -9.47 -2.16 1.28
C ALA A 30 -9.53 -2.89 -0.08
N PRO A 31 -10.55 -3.72 -0.33
CA PRO A 31 -10.70 -4.36 -1.63
C PRO A 31 -10.92 -3.30 -2.70
N GLN A 32 -10.32 -3.49 -3.87
CA GLN A 32 -10.60 -2.63 -5.02
C GLN A 32 -12.09 -2.65 -5.31
N ALA A 33 -12.74 -1.50 -5.19
CA ALA A 33 -14.13 -1.35 -5.54
C ALA A 33 -14.23 -1.18 -7.06
N ARG A 34 -14.55 -2.27 -7.78
CA ARG A 34 -14.97 -2.13 -9.18
C ARG A 34 -16.36 -1.48 -9.16
N PRO A 35 -16.55 -0.27 -9.73
CA PRO A 35 -17.89 0.31 -9.80
C PRO A 35 -18.81 -0.65 -10.56
N ALA A 36 -20.03 -0.84 -10.04
CA ALA A 36 -21.00 -1.80 -10.57
C ALA A 36 -21.60 -1.36 -11.93
N ASP A 37 -21.39 -0.11 -12.34
CA ASP A 37 -21.84 0.42 -13.62
C ASP A 37 -20.70 0.38 -14.65
N GLU A 38 -20.88 -0.44 -15.68
CA GLU A 38 -19.96 -0.77 -16.78
C GLU A 38 -19.62 0.41 -17.73
N LEU A 39 -19.75 1.66 -17.27
CA LEU A 39 -19.55 2.86 -18.09
C LEU A 39 -18.55 3.86 -17.50
N ASP A 40 -18.03 3.63 -16.30
CA ASP A 40 -16.97 4.46 -15.71
C ASP A 40 -15.67 3.64 -15.69
N ASP A 41 -14.84 3.79 -16.73
CA ASP A 41 -13.49 3.23 -16.79
C ASP A 41 -12.54 3.86 -15.74
N LEU A 42 -13.04 4.83 -14.97
CA LEU A 42 -12.32 5.44 -13.87
C LEU A 42 -12.36 4.51 -12.65
N LEU A 43 -11.39 3.59 -12.60
CA LEU A 43 -11.01 2.89 -11.38
C LEU A 43 -10.54 3.92 -10.34
N VAL A 44 -11.40 4.25 -9.38
CA VAL A 44 -11.03 5.01 -8.19
C VAL A 44 -10.59 4.01 -7.13
N ASP A 45 -9.28 3.92 -6.90
CA ASP A 45 -8.76 3.10 -5.82
C ASP A 45 -9.19 3.70 -4.47
N PRO A 46 -9.84 2.91 -3.59
CA PRO A 46 -10.27 3.43 -2.30
C PRO A 46 -9.05 3.67 -1.40
N PRO A 47 -9.09 4.72 -0.55
CA PRO A 47 -8.06 4.93 0.47
C PRO A 47 -7.90 3.69 1.36
N GLY A 48 -6.66 3.33 1.68
CA GLY A 48 -6.30 2.13 2.41
C GLY A 48 -6.22 0.86 1.56
N SER A 49 -6.32 0.97 0.23
CA SER A 49 -6.02 -0.14 -0.69
C SER A 49 -4.53 -0.24 -0.99
N PHE A 50 -4.12 -1.35 -1.61
CA PHE A 50 -2.73 -1.55 -1.99
C PHE A 50 -2.22 -0.51 -3.00
N ALA A 51 -3.14 0.15 -3.73
CA ALA A 51 -2.83 1.23 -4.66
C ALA A 51 -2.19 2.44 -3.98
N ASP A 52 -2.41 2.66 -2.68
CA ASP A 52 -1.71 3.71 -1.92
C ASP A 52 -0.21 3.41 -1.82
N VAL A 53 0.18 2.14 -1.70
CA VAL A 53 1.59 1.70 -1.68
C VAL A 53 2.21 1.89 -3.08
N GLU A 54 1.49 1.53 -4.14
CA GLU A 54 1.90 1.80 -5.52
C GLU A 54 2.02 3.30 -5.82
N HIS A 55 1.13 4.11 -5.26
CA HIS A 55 1.19 5.56 -5.36
C HIS A 55 2.44 6.09 -4.65
N ALA A 56 2.73 5.63 -3.43
CA ALA A 56 3.93 6.00 -2.70
C ALA A 56 5.22 5.66 -3.46
N LEU A 57 5.28 4.50 -4.15
CA LEU A 57 6.39 4.17 -5.04
C LEU A 57 6.51 5.19 -6.18
N ARG A 58 5.41 5.50 -6.88
CA ARG A 58 5.40 6.49 -7.97
C ARG A 58 5.79 7.90 -7.51
N GLN A 59 5.48 8.26 -6.27
CA GLN A 59 5.87 9.53 -5.65
C GLN A 59 7.30 9.52 -5.08
N GLY A 60 7.97 8.37 -5.03
CA GLY A 60 9.31 8.22 -4.46
C GLY A 60 9.35 8.30 -2.92
N LEU A 61 8.23 8.05 -2.26
CA LEU A 61 8.16 7.95 -0.79
C LEU A 61 8.76 6.63 -0.28
N ILE A 62 8.71 5.60 -1.11
CA ILE A 62 9.34 4.29 -0.93
C ILE A 62 10.12 3.94 -2.19
N ASP A 63 11.09 3.03 -2.07
CA ASP A 63 11.83 2.48 -3.20
C ASP A 63 11.25 1.15 -3.69
N ASP A 64 11.66 0.72 -4.89
CA ASP A 64 11.21 -0.53 -5.49
C ASP A 64 11.51 -1.74 -4.58
N ALA A 65 12.65 -1.74 -3.89
CA ALA A 65 13.05 -2.84 -3.01
C ALA A 65 12.13 -2.99 -1.79
N LEU A 66 11.61 -1.87 -1.24
CA LEU A 66 10.62 -1.89 -0.18
C LEU A 66 9.27 -2.36 -0.71
N PHE A 67 8.86 -1.86 -1.87
CA PHE A 67 7.62 -2.29 -2.52
C PHE A 67 7.60 -3.81 -2.74
N ASP A 68 8.65 -4.35 -3.37
CA ASP A 68 8.78 -5.78 -3.65
C ASP A 68 8.78 -6.61 -2.36
N GLU A 69 9.50 -6.18 -1.31
CA GLU A 69 9.51 -6.93 -0.04
C GLU A 69 8.12 -7.01 0.60
N VAL A 70 7.33 -5.93 0.53
CA VAL A 70 5.97 -5.93 1.08
C VAL A 70 5.07 -6.84 0.26
N ALA A 71 5.14 -6.76 -1.08
CA ALA A 71 4.36 -7.60 -1.97
C ALA A 71 4.67 -9.09 -1.76
N ASP A 72 5.95 -9.46 -1.72
CA ASP A 72 6.41 -10.83 -1.50
C ASP A 72 5.91 -11.40 -0.16
N ARG A 73 5.94 -10.60 0.91
CA ARG A 73 5.46 -11.04 2.23
C ARG A 73 3.94 -11.23 2.26
N ILE A 74 3.19 -10.35 1.64
CA ILE A 74 1.72 -10.48 1.55
C ILE A 74 1.35 -11.72 0.74
N GLU A 75 2.03 -11.97 -0.39
CA GLU A 75 1.79 -13.17 -1.21
C GLU A 75 2.14 -14.46 -0.44
N ALA A 76 3.25 -14.45 0.31
CA ALA A 76 3.65 -15.56 1.16
C ALA A 76 2.63 -15.85 2.26
N GLU A 77 2.08 -14.82 2.92
CA GLU A 77 1.04 -14.98 3.95
C GLU A 77 -0.31 -15.43 3.36
N ALA A 78 -0.65 -15.01 2.14
CA ALA A 78 -1.87 -15.44 1.44
C ALA A 78 -1.84 -16.92 1.01
N THR A 79 -0.64 -17.50 0.85
CA THR A 79 -0.43 -18.88 0.38
C THR A 79 -0.17 -19.87 1.53
N ALA A 80 0.01 -19.39 2.77
CA ALA A 80 0.31 -20.19 3.97
C ALA A 80 -0.94 -20.71 4.69
#